data_AF-A0A841MMV6-F1
#
_entry.id   AF-A0A841MMV6-F1
#
_cell.length_a   1.000
_cell.length_b   1.000
_cell.length_c   1.000
_cell.angle_alpha   90.00
_cell.angle_beta   90.00
_cell.angle_gamma   90.00
#
_symmetry.space_group_name_H-M   'P 1'
#
loop_
_entity.id
_entity.type
_entity.pdbx_description
1 polymer ?
#
loop_
_entity_poly.entity_id
_entity_poly.type
_entity_poly.pdbx_seq_one_letter_code
_entity_poly.pdbx_strand_id
1 'polypeptide(L)'
;MFQKMDLKKPASLFEMKQRCEYCQQSFEPEPGYYFGAMFISYALNTALFIAVWLGLEIFYPEYSLSLLLTLIVISAILLLPFFFRISRSAWIAIFIPYQASKETR
;
A
#
# COMPACT_ATOMS: atom_id res chain seq x y z
N MET A 1 -5.63 1.79 -11.73
CA MET A 1 -5.95 2.39 -10.43
C MET A 1 -5.07 3.60 -10.16
N PHE A 2 -3.75 3.44 -10.03
CA PHE A 2 -2.81 4.55 -9.80
C PHE A 2 -2.29 5.15 -11.09
N GLN A 3 -1.84 6.41 -11.04
CA GLN A 3 -1.04 7.00 -12.12
C GLN A 3 0.35 6.38 -12.19
N LYS A 4 0.99 6.53 -13.36
CA LYS A 4 2.35 6.04 -13.59
C LYS A 4 3.29 6.75 -12.61
N MET A 5 4.19 5.97 -12.01
CA MET A 5 5.13 6.48 -11.02
C MET A 5 6.11 7.46 -11.69
N ASP A 6 6.02 8.75 -11.33
CA ASP A 6 6.93 9.79 -11.82
C ASP A 6 7.79 10.31 -10.66
N LEU A 7 9.08 9.98 -10.71
CA LEU A 7 10.08 10.39 -9.71
C LEU A 7 10.24 11.91 -9.60
N LYS A 8 9.84 12.68 -10.62
CA LYS A 8 9.90 14.14 -10.59
C LYS A 8 8.74 14.77 -9.81
N LYS A 9 7.69 14.00 -9.51
CA LYS A 9 6.47 14.46 -8.83
C LYS A 9 6.11 13.50 -7.70
N PRO A 10 6.64 13.69 -6.48
CA PRO A 10 6.42 12.74 -5.38
C PRO A 10 4.94 12.56 -5.01
N ALA A 11 4.09 13.57 -5.22
CA ALA A 11 2.65 13.47 -5.02
C ALA A 11 1.98 12.43 -5.94
N SER A 12 2.51 12.20 -7.15
CA SER A 12 1.97 11.23 -8.11
C SER A 12 2.01 9.78 -7.61
N LEU A 13 2.81 9.50 -6.58
CA LEU A 13 2.90 8.19 -5.93
C LEU A 13 1.57 7.80 -5.26
N PHE A 14 0.83 8.80 -4.78
CA PHE A 14 -0.42 8.63 -4.04
C PHE A 14 -1.67 8.93 -4.88
N GLU A 15 -1.49 9.53 -6.07
CA GLU A 15 -2.59 9.88 -6.95
C GLU A 15 -3.28 8.65 -7.55
N MET A 16 -4.59 8.61 -7.36
CA MET A 16 -5.49 7.61 -7.94
C MET A 16 -6.29 8.22 -9.08
N LYS A 17 -6.51 7.43 -10.12
CA LYS A 17 -7.48 7.78 -11.16
C LYS A 17 -8.88 7.78 -10.55
N GLN A 18 -9.79 8.60 -11.07
CA GLN A 18 -11.18 8.63 -10.62
C GLN A 18 -11.94 7.36 -11.04
N ARG A 19 -11.74 6.94 -12.30
CA ARG A 19 -12.40 5.76 -12.88
C ARG A 19 -11.42 4.90 -13.66
N CYS A 20 -11.75 3.62 -13.82
CA CYS A 20 -11.03 2.72 -14.71
C CYS A 20 -11.29 3.11 -16.18
N GLU A 21 -10.24 3.16 -17.01
CA GLU A 21 -10.35 3.52 -18.43
C GLU A 21 -11.12 2.48 -19.24
N TYR A 22 -11.02 1.19 -18.88
CA TYR A 22 -11.65 0.09 -19.60
C TYR A 22 -13.08 -0.18 -19.14
N CYS A 23 -13.28 -0.28 -17.83
CA CYS A 23 -14.57 -0.67 -17.26
C CYS A 23 -15.31 0.49 -16.60
N GLN A 24 -14.81 1.72 -16.60
CA GLN A 24 -15.48 2.89 -16.00
C GLN A 24 -15.87 2.75 -14.51
N GLN A 25 -15.40 1.70 -13.83
CA GLN A 25 -15.61 1.51 -12.39
C GLN A 25 -14.97 2.67 -11.61
N SER A 26 -15.71 3.26 -10.68
CA SER A 26 -15.16 4.24 -9.75
C SER A 26 -14.15 3.57 -8.83
N PHE A 27 -12.95 4.14 -8.71
CA PHE A 27 -11.97 3.67 -7.72
C PHE A 27 -12.31 4.16 -6.31
N GLU A 28 -13.15 5.18 -6.16
CA GLU A 28 -13.70 5.62 -4.88
C GLU A 28 -15.24 5.69 -5.01
N PRO A 29 -15.95 4.57 -4.80
CA PRO A 29 -17.41 4.51 -4.95
C PRO A 29 -18.15 5.42 -3.95
N GLU A 30 -17.60 5.53 -2.74
CA GLU A 30 -18.16 6.28 -1.62
C GLU A 30 -17.07 7.12 -0.95
N PRO A 31 -17.39 8.31 -0.41
CA PRO A 31 -16.42 9.10 0.33
C PRO A 31 -15.90 8.30 1.53
N GLY A 32 -14.58 8.21 1.67
CA GLY A 32 -13.98 7.44 2.76
C GLY A 32 -13.95 5.91 2.54
N TYR A 33 -14.27 5.42 1.35
CA TYR A 33 -14.26 3.98 1.03
C TYR A 33 -13.00 3.23 1.50
N TYR A 34 -11.83 3.89 1.50
CA TYR A 34 -10.54 3.32 1.90
C TYR A 34 -10.21 3.41 3.40
N PHE A 35 -11.16 3.78 4.27
CA PHE A 35 -10.92 3.70 5.71
C PHE A 35 -10.52 2.29 6.14
N GLY A 36 -11.15 1.25 5.58
CA GLY A 36 -10.78 -0.12 5.89
C GLY A 36 -9.41 -0.55 5.35
N ALA A 37 -8.94 0.06 4.24
CA ALA A 37 -7.61 -0.19 3.71
C ALA A 37 -6.50 0.25 4.67
N MET A 38 -6.79 1.12 5.64
CA MET A 38 -5.83 1.48 6.70
C MET A 38 -5.45 0.27 7.57
N PHE A 39 -6.39 -0.65 7.84
CA PHE A 39 -6.10 -1.87 8.59
C PHE A 39 -5.16 -2.82 7.83
N ILE A 40 -5.31 -2.90 6.50
CA ILE A 40 -4.38 -3.66 5.65
C ILE A 40 -2.98 -3.01 5.71
N SER A 41 -2.90 -1.68 5.65
CA SER A 41 -1.64 -0.94 5.76
C SER A 41 -0.97 -1.15 7.12
N TYR A 42 -1.76 -1.19 8.20
CA TYR A 42 -1.27 -1.50 9.54
C TYR A 42 -0.66 -2.91 9.59
N ALA A 43 -1.37 -3.93 9.10
CA ALA A 43 -0.86 -5.29 9.06
C ALA A 43 0.45 -5.42 8.25
N LEU A 44 0.55 -4.72 7.11
CA LEU A 44 1.79 -4.69 6.31
C LEU A 44 2.96 -4.03 7.06
N ASN A 45 2.71 -2.94 7.78
CA ASN A 45 3.76 -2.30 8.59
C ASN A 45 4.16 -3.16 9.80
N THR A 46 3.22 -3.85 10.43
CA THR A 46 3.54 -4.83 11.48
C THR A 46 4.40 -5.96 10.94
N ALA A 47 4.07 -6.49 9.75
CA ALA A 47 4.89 -7.50 9.10
C ALA A 47 6.29 -6.98 8.76
N LEU A 48 6.41 -5.73 8.29
CA LEU A 48 7.70 -5.07 8.05
C LEU A 48 8.54 -4.96 9.33
N PHE A 49 7.92 -4.52 10.43
CA PHE A 49 8.58 -4.44 11.74
C PHE A 49 9.15 -5.79 12.15
N ILE A 50 8.32 -6.85 12.11
CA ILE A 50 8.73 -8.21 12.46
C ILE A 50 9.87 -8.67 11.54
N ALA A 51 9.78 -8.41 10.24
CA ALA A 51 10.82 -8.81 9.28
C ALA A 51 12.17 -8.10 9.56
N VAL A 52 12.15 -6.79 9.85
CA VAL A 52 13.37 -6.03 10.19
C VAL A 52 13.96 -6.54 11.50
N TRP A 53 13.11 -6.74 12.51
CA TRP A 53 13.55 -7.23 13.82
C TRP A 53 14.17 -8.63 13.72
N LEU A 54 13.46 -9.59 13.11
CA LEU A 54 13.98 -10.95 12.92
C LEU A 54 15.24 -10.95 12.05
N GLY A 55 15.32 -10.08 11.04
CA GLY A 55 16.52 -9.90 10.23
C GLY A 55 17.72 -9.49 11.08
N LEU A 56 17.57 -8.49 11.95
CA LEU A 56 18.64 -8.10 12.87
C LEU A 56 18.99 -9.20 13.86
N GLU A 57 17.99 -9.85 14.46
CA GLU A 57 18.19 -10.92 15.43
C GLU A 57 19.03 -12.07 14.85
N ILE A 58 18.78 -12.44 13.59
CA ILE A 58 19.49 -13.55 12.92
C ILE A 58 20.89 -13.14 12.44
N PHE A 59 21.02 -11.96 11.83
CA PHE A 59 22.26 -11.57 11.14
C PHE A 59 23.22 -10.72 12.00
N TYR A 60 22.70 -10.01 12.99
CA TYR A 60 23.47 -9.10 13.84
C TYR A 60 22.83 -8.96 15.23
N PRO A 61 22.88 -10.00 16.09
CA PRO A 61 22.15 -10.04 17.36
C PRO A 61 22.60 -8.98 18.40
N GLU A 62 23.82 -8.45 18.29
CA GLU A 62 24.37 -7.40 19.14
C GLU A 62 23.93 -5.98 18.66
N TYR A 63 22.68 -5.82 18.24
CA TYR A 63 22.15 -4.54 17.75
C TYR A 63 21.71 -3.62 18.90
N SER A 64 21.88 -2.31 18.71
CA SER A 64 21.30 -1.32 19.60
C SER A 64 19.81 -1.10 19.27
N LEU A 65 19.02 -0.73 20.29
CA LEU A 65 17.63 -0.32 20.09
C LEU A 65 17.51 0.85 19.10
N SER A 66 18.47 1.78 19.14
CA SER A 66 18.52 2.90 18.20
C SER A 66 18.65 2.44 16.74
N LEU A 67 19.50 1.44 16.47
CA LEU A 67 19.67 0.89 15.13
C LEU A 67 18.38 0.24 14.62
N LEU A 68 17.72 -0.57 15.45
CA LEU A 68 16.44 -1.21 15.13
C LEU A 68 15.39 -0.14 14.76
N LEU A 69 15.19 0.86 15.62
CA LEU A 69 14.21 1.92 15.39
C LEU A 69 14.51 2.74 14.14
N THR A 70 15.78 3.10 13.91
CA THR A 70 16.19 3.83 12.71
C THR A 70 15.90 3.01 11.44
N LEU A 71 16.21 1.71 11.43
CA LEU A 71 15.94 0.86 10.28
C LEU A 71 14.44 0.68 10.01
N ILE A 72 13.61 0.55 11.04
CA ILE A 72 12.16 0.50 10.89
C ILE A 72 11.63 1.80 10.29
N VAL A 73 12.05 2.96 10.81
CA VAL A 73 11.58 4.26 10.30
C VAL A 73 12.01 4.46 8.84
N ILE A 74 13.26 4.18 8.51
CA ILE A 74 13.77 4.31 7.14
C ILE A 74 13.03 3.37 6.20
N SER A 75 12.89 2.09 6.57
CA SER A 75 12.17 1.12 5.73
C SER A 75 10.69 1.46 5.56
N ALA A 76 10.02 1.92 6.61
CA ALA A 76 8.63 2.35 6.55
C ALA A 76 8.45 3.55 5.61
N ILE A 77 9.34 4.56 5.67
CA ILE A 77 9.29 5.72 4.76
C ILE A 77 9.55 5.30 3.31
N LEU A 78 10.54 4.43 3.07
CA LEU A 78 10.86 3.95 1.72
C LEU A 78 9.72 3.12 1.12
N LEU A 79 9.07 2.28 1.93
CA LEU A 79 7.97 1.40 1.49
C LEU A 79 6.59 2.06 1.59
N LEU A 80 6.49 3.28 2.13
CA LEU A 80 5.24 4.01 2.30
C LEU A 80 4.37 4.07 1.03
N PRO A 81 4.88 4.49 -0.16
CA PRO A 81 4.07 4.53 -1.37
C PRO A 81 3.65 3.12 -1.84
N PHE A 82 4.46 2.11 -1.54
CA PHE A 82 4.18 0.72 -1.92
C PHE A 82 3.06 0.13 -1.07
N PHE A 83 3.16 0.25 0.26
CA PHE A 83 2.12 -0.22 1.18
C PHE A 83 0.80 0.53 0.98
N PHE A 84 0.84 1.83 0.72
CA PHE A 84 -0.35 2.60 0.36
C PHE A 84 -1.07 2.01 -0.86
N ARG A 85 -0.32 1.75 -1.94
CA ARG A 85 -0.86 1.19 -3.19
C ARG A 85 -1.42 -0.22 -3.01
N ILE A 86 -0.69 -1.10 -2.33
CA ILE A 86 -1.13 -2.47 -2.07
C ILE A 86 -2.39 -2.47 -1.21
N SER A 87 -2.39 -1.72 -0.11
CA SER A 87 -3.51 -1.72 0.83
C SER A 87 -4.81 -1.34 0.16
N ARG A 88 -4.79 -0.28 -0.66
CA ARG A 88 -5.97 0.15 -1.42
C ARG A 88 -6.33 -0.81 -2.55
N SER A 89 -5.35 -1.36 -3.26
CA SER A 89 -5.61 -2.34 -4.33
C SER A 89 -6.22 -3.64 -3.78
N ALA A 90 -5.72 -4.11 -2.64
CA ALA A 90 -6.25 -5.27 -1.95
C ALA A 90 -7.68 -5.01 -1.46
N TRP A 91 -7.92 -3.84 -0.84
CA TRP A 91 -9.25 -3.46 -0.36
C TRP A 91 -10.28 -3.48 -1.49
N ILE A 92 -10.03 -2.78 -2.61
CA ILE A 92 -10.99 -2.77 -3.72
C ILE A 92 -11.17 -4.15 -4.36
N ALA A 93 -10.12 -4.99 -4.40
CA ALA A 93 -10.22 -6.35 -4.93
C ALA A 93 -11.07 -7.28 -4.04
N ILE A 94 -11.12 -7.04 -2.72
CA ILE A 94 -11.95 -7.80 -1.79
C ILE A 94 -13.44 -7.46 -1.96
N PHE A 95 -13.76 -6.17 -2.13
CA PHE A 95 -15.15 -5.70 -2.11
C PHE A 95 -15.76 -5.51 -3.50
N ILE A 96 -14.95 -5.35 -4.55
CA ILE A 96 -15.42 -5.18 -5.92
C ILE A 96 -14.98 -6.39 -6.74
N PRO A 97 -15.89 -7.35 -7.01
CA PRO A 97 -15.55 -8.53 -7.79
C PRO A 97 -15.21 -8.14 -9.22
N TYR A 98 -14.24 -8.86 -9.79
CA TYR A 98 -13.86 -8.68 -11.18
C TYR A 98 -14.99 -9.11 -12.12
N GLN A 99 -15.40 -8.23 -13.02
CA GLN A 99 -16.34 -8.53 -14.09
C GLN A 99 -15.57 -8.69 -15.41
N ALA A 100 -15.39 -9.95 -15.83
CA ALA A 100 -14.69 -10.28 -17.08
C ALA A 100 -15.46 -9.82 -18.34
N SER A 101 -16.80 -9.77 -18.25
CA SER A 101 -17.69 -9.41 -19.35
C SER A 101 -18.51 -8.17 -18.98
N LYS A 102 -18.06 -6.99 -19.42
CA LYS A 102 -19.00 -5.89 -19.64
C LYS A 102 -19.72 -6.13 -20.95
N GLU A 103 -20.73 -7.01 -20.93
CA GLU A 103 -21.85 -6.88 -21.84
C GLU A 103 -22.65 -5.68 -21.30
N THR A 104 -22.56 -4.56 -22.02
CA THR A 104 -23.28 -3.32 -21.73
C THR A 104 -24.77 -3.62 -21.52
N ARG A 105 -25.29 -3.42 -20.30
CA ARG A 105 -26.73 -3.39 -20.04
C ARG A 105 -27.14 -1.96 -19.74
#